data_AF-A0A410YIZ5-F1
#
_entry.id   AF-A0A410YIZ5-F1
#
_cell.length_a   1.000
_cell.length_b   1.000
_cell.length_c   1.000
_cell.angle_alpha   90.00
_cell.angle_beta   90.00
_cell.angle_gamma   90.00
#
_symmetry.space_group_name_H-M   'P 1'
#
loop_
_entity.id
_entity.type
_entity.pdbx_description
1 polymer ?
#
loop_
_entity_poly.entity_id
_entity_poly.type
_entity_poly.pdbx_seq_one_letter_code
_entity_poly.pdbx_strand_id
1 'polypeptide(L)'
;MLLLLDLDNTLVDRDLAFREWVSGFVADLGGNSADREWLMAADANGYASREKLAAGIQERFALGTSIPDLVHRLLFDHVESIACYSGIKDGLVRQ
;
A
#
# COMPACT_ATOMS: atom_id res chain seq x y z
N MET A 1 -32.34 4.15 6.09
CA MET A 1 -31.67 4.28 4.79
C MET A 1 -30.33 3.57 4.90
N LEU A 2 -29.88 2.85 3.86
CA LEU A 2 -28.56 2.19 3.88
C LEU A 2 -27.56 3.06 3.11
N LEU A 3 -26.42 3.33 3.72
CA LEU A 3 -25.30 4.04 3.12
C LEU A 3 -24.16 3.04 2.90
N LEU A 4 -23.70 2.94 1.65
CA LEU A 4 -22.55 2.12 1.28
C LEU A 4 -21.41 3.06 0.91
N LEU A 5 -20.27 2.91 1.59
CA LEU A 5 -19.08 3.73 1.40
C LEU A 5 -17.92 2.79 1.08
N ASP A 6 -17.14 3.18 0.09
CA ASP A 6 -15.82 2.60 -0.10
C ASP A 6 -14.89 3.04 1.05
N LEU A 7 -13.85 2.27 1.32
CA LEU A 7 -12.88 2.57 2.37
C LEU A 7 -11.71 3.38 1.81
N ASP A 8 -11.00 2.78 0.86
CA ASP A 8 -9.70 3.24 0.42
C ASP A 8 -9.83 4.53 -0.39
N ASN A 9 -9.05 5.54 0.00
CA ASN A 9 -9.05 6.88 -0.62
C ASN A 9 -10.44 7.56 -0.65
N THR A 10 -11.38 7.05 0.16
CA THR A 10 -12.71 7.62 0.39
C THR A 10 -12.84 8.03 1.87
N LEU A 11 -12.60 7.09 2.78
CA LEU A 11 -12.65 7.33 4.22
C LEU A 11 -11.25 7.43 4.83
N VAL A 12 -10.29 6.72 4.26
CA VAL A 12 -8.90 6.66 4.73
C VAL A 12 -7.92 6.99 3.61
N ASP A 13 -6.78 7.59 3.98
CA ASP A 13 -5.68 7.88 3.06
C ASP A 13 -4.75 6.66 2.94
N ARG A 14 -5.20 5.65 2.19
CA ARG A 14 -4.43 4.42 1.94
C ARG A 14 -3.21 4.72 1.08
N ASP A 15 -3.34 5.62 0.11
CA ASP A 15 -2.25 5.98 -0.79
C ASP A 15 -1.08 6.65 -0.08
N LEU A 16 -1.35 7.52 0.90
CA LEU A 16 -0.29 8.11 1.71
C LEU A 16 0.45 7.04 2.50
N ALA A 17 -0.27 6.17 3.22
CA ALA A 17 0.31 5.09 4.00
C ALA A 17 1.17 4.15 3.13
N PHE A 18 0.65 3.75 1.97
CA PHE A 18 1.39 2.89 1.04
C PHE A 18 2.62 3.59 0.46
N ARG A 19 2.53 4.88 0.12
CA ARG A 19 3.67 5.66 -0.41
C ARG A 19 4.80 5.80 0.61
N GLU A 20 4.47 6.04 1.87
CA GLU A 20 5.45 6.11 2.95
C GLU A 20 6.15 4.77 3.13
N TRP A 21 5.38 3.68 3.14
CA TRP A 21 5.93 2.32 3.20
C TRP A 21 6.84 2.02 2.00
N VAL A 22 6.41 2.31 0.77
CA VAL A 22 7.24 2.13 -0.43
C VAL A 22 8.55 2.89 -0.32
N SER A 23 8.53 4.11 0.23
CA SER A 23 9.73 4.92 0.41
C SER A 23 10.74 4.25 1.35
N GLY A 24 10.28 3.76 2.51
CA GLY A 24 11.13 3.03 3.46
C GLY A 24 11.59 1.68 2.91
N PHE A 25 10.66 0.89 2.38
CA PHE A 25 10.92 -0.44 1.82
C PHE A 25 11.97 -0.40 0.72
N VAL A 26 11.85 0.52 -0.25
CA VAL A 26 12.81 0.64 -1.35
C VAL A 26 14.17 1.14 -0.86
N ALA A 27 14.20 2.05 0.13
CA ALA A 27 15.45 2.52 0.71
C ALA A 27 16.20 1.41 1.45
N ASP A 28 15.50 0.55 2.20
CA ASP A 28 16.08 -0.60 2.90
C ASP A 28 16.69 -1.63 1.93
N LEU A 29 16.16 -1.71 0.71
CA LEU A 29 16.69 -2.54 -0.36
C LEU A 29 17.83 -1.87 -1.16
N GLY A 30 18.21 -0.64 -0.80
CA GLY A 30 19.22 0.15 -1.53
C GLY A 30 18.74 0.70 -2.87
N GLY A 31 17.43 0.73 -3.11
CA GLY A 31 16.82 1.24 -4.34
C GLY A 31 16.76 2.77 -4.41
N ASN A 32 16.39 3.29 -5.58
CA ASN A 32 16.37 4.72 -5.87
C ASN A 32 14.94 5.25 -6.16
N SER A 33 14.83 6.49 -6.64
CA SER A 33 13.53 7.10 -6.98
C SER A 33 12.79 6.37 -8.10
N ALA A 34 13.48 5.88 -9.12
CA ALA A 34 12.86 5.14 -10.21
C ALA A 34 12.26 3.81 -9.72
N ASP A 35 12.86 3.19 -8.70
CA ASP A 35 12.30 1.99 -8.09
C ASP A 35 11.06 2.27 -7.26
N ARG A 36 11.01 3.40 -6.56
CA ARG A 36 9.79 3.86 -5.87
C ARG A 36 8.67 4.16 -6.87
N GLU A 37 8.99 4.91 -7.93
CA GLU A 37 8.01 5.25 -8.98
C GLU A 37 7.47 3.99 -9.66
N TRP A 38 8.35 3.03 -9.95
CA TRP A 38 7.95 1.73 -10.49
C TRP A 38 7.03 0.98 -9.53
N LEU A 39 7.36 0.89 -8.24
CA LEU A 39 6.57 0.14 -7.27
C LEU A 39 5.19 0.79 -7.05
N MET A 40 5.13 2.11 -6.99
CA MET A 40 3.87 2.86 -6.93
C MET A 40 2.99 2.60 -8.16
N ALA A 41 3.58 2.60 -9.36
CA ALA A 41 2.84 2.32 -10.59
C ALA A 41 2.39 0.85 -10.69
N ALA A 42 3.27 -0.09 -10.29
CA ALA A 42 3.00 -1.52 -10.34
C ALA A 42 1.92 -1.98 -9.34
N ASP A 43 1.77 -1.29 -8.21
CA ASP A 43 0.66 -1.51 -7.26
C ASP A 43 -0.71 -1.22 -7.89
N ALA A 44 -0.77 -0.40 -8.94
CA ALA A 44 -1.98 -0.02 -9.65
C ALA A 44 -3.08 0.47 -8.70
N ASN A 45 -2.73 1.35 -7.76
CA ASN A 45 -3.65 1.86 -6.73
C ASN A 45 -4.33 0.72 -5.93
N GLY A 46 -3.57 -0.32 -5.65
CA GLY A 46 -4.01 -1.52 -4.96
C GLY A 46 -4.78 -2.55 -5.80
N TYR A 47 -5.03 -2.30 -7.08
CA TYR A 47 -5.73 -3.24 -7.97
C TYR A 47 -4.84 -4.34 -8.56
N ALA A 48 -3.52 -4.26 -8.42
CA ALA A 48 -2.62 -5.30 -8.86
C ALA A 48 -2.77 -6.58 -8.01
N SER A 49 -2.62 -7.76 -8.63
CA SER A 49 -2.46 -9.01 -7.88
C SER A 49 -1.22 -8.91 -6.99
N ARG A 50 -1.38 -9.25 -5.71
CA ARG A 50 -0.30 -9.16 -4.72
C ARG A 50 0.84 -10.12 -5.05
N GLU A 51 0.50 -11.29 -5.57
CA GLU A 51 1.47 -12.29 -6.02
C GLU A 51 2.27 -11.80 -7.23
N LYS A 52 1.60 -11.15 -8.20
CA LYS A 52 2.29 -10.56 -9.36
C LYS A 52 3.19 -9.40 -8.96
N LEU A 53 2.73 -8.54 -8.05
CA LEU A 53 3.51 -7.42 -7.54
C LEU A 53 4.73 -7.93 -6.75
N ALA A 54 4.53 -8.90 -5.86
CA ALA A 54 5.59 -9.55 -5.11
C ALA A 54 6.62 -10.22 -6.03
N ALA A 55 6.18 -10.89 -7.11
CA ALA A 55 7.08 -11.48 -8.10
C ALA A 55 7.92 -10.41 -8.81
N GLY A 56 7.31 -9.30 -9.21
CA GLY A 56 8.01 -8.16 -9.79
C GLY A 56 9.05 -7.56 -8.82
N ILE A 57 8.72 -7.45 -7.53
CA ILE A 57 9.65 -6.96 -6.50
C ILE A 57 10.82 -7.95 -6.34
N GLN A 58 10.52 -9.23 -6.22
CA GLN A 58 11.52 -10.28 -6.06
C GLN A 58 12.52 -10.27 -7.23
N GLU A 59 12.01 -10.20 -8.46
CA GLU A 59 12.82 -10.14 -9.67
C GLU A 59 13.65 -8.85 -9.74
N ARG A 60 13.02 -7.68 -9.56
CA ARG A 60 13.66 -6.37 -9.72
C ARG A 60 14.82 -6.15 -8.74
N PHE A 61 14.67 -6.62 -7.50
CA PHE A 61 15.66 -6.45 -6.44
C PHE A 61 16.49 -7.71 -6.17
N ALA A 62 16.33 -8.77 -6.98
CA ALA A 62 17.01 -10.06 -6.82
C ALA A 62 16.90 -10.63 -5.38
N LEU A 63 15.71 -10.57 -4.78
CA LEU A 63 15.50 -10.95 -3.38
C LEU A 63 15.39 -12.47 -3.22
N GLY A 64 16.01 -12.99 -2.16
CA GLY A 64 15.81 -14.37 -1.70
C GLY A 64 14.51 -14.58 -0.89
N THR A 65 13.80 -13.49 -0.55
CA THR A 65 12.54 -13.53 0.20
C THR A 65 11.46 -14.25 -0.61
N SER A 66 10.66 -15.09 0.06
CA SER A 66 9.59 -15.84 -0.63
C SER A 66 8.47 -14.92 -1.10
N ILE A 67 7.74 -15.32 -2.15
CA ILE A 67 6.57 -14.58 -2.64
C ILE A 67 5.50 -14.43 -1.53
N PRO A 68 5.14 -15.46 -0.74
CA PRO A 68 4.21 -15.30 0.37
C PRO A 68 4.66 -14.27 1.41
N ASP A 69 5.94 -14.22 1.75
CA ASP A 69 6.45 -13.24 2.73
C ASP A 69 6.38 -11.81 2.17
N LEU A 70 6.70 -11.61 0.89
CA LEU A 70 6.56 -10.32 0.23
C LEU A 70 5.09 -9.89 0.14
N VAL A 71 4.17 -10.82 -0.14
CA VAL A 71 2.72 -10.55 -0.11
C VAL A 71 2.27 -10.14 1.29
N HIS A 72 2.73 -10.83 2.34
CA HIS A 72 2.41 -10.46 3.71
C HIS A 72 2.84 -9.02 4.02
N ARG A 73 4.06 -8.65 3.66
CA ARG A 73 4.57 -7.29 3.84
C ARG A 73 3.75 -6.25 3.07
N LEU A 74 3.44 -6.53 1.81
CA LEU A 74 2.59 -5.68 0.96
C LEU A 74 1.20 -5.45 1.57
N LEU A 75 0.66 -6.43 2.31
CA LEU A 75 -0.66 -6.34 2.92
C LEU A 75 -0.65 -5.63 4.28
N PHE A 76 0.40 -5.80 5.08
CA PHE A 76 0.33 -5.47 6.51
C PHE A 76 1.29 -4.38 6.99
N ASP A 77 2.46 -4.22 6.38
CA ASP A 77 3.51 -3.34 6.91
C ASP A 77 3.09 -1.85 6.98
N HIS A 78 2.07 -1.44 6.21
CA HIS A 78 1.60 -0.06 6.12
C HIS A 78 0.26 0.18 6.81
N VAL A 79 -0.38 -0.85 7.38
CA VAL A 79 -1.74 -0.76 7.94
C VAL A 79 -1.81 0.20 9.13
N GLU A 80 -0.79 0.19 9.99
CA GLU A 80 -0.71 1.09 11.15
C GLU A 80 -0.54 2.57 10.77
N SER A 81 -0.09 2.84 9.54
CA SER A 81 0.04 4.21 9.00
C SER A 81 -1.25 4.72 8.36
N ILE A 82 -2.29 3.90 8.22
CA ILE A 82 -3.55 4.31 7.60
C ILE A 82 -4.32 5.25 8.53
N ALA A 83 -4.62 6.45 8.03
CA ALA A 83 -5.37 7.47 8.76
C ALA A 83 -6.68 7.83 8.04
N CYS A 84 -7.73 8.11 8.82
CA CYS A 84 -8.96 8.69 8.27
C CYS A 84 -8.72 10.13 7.80
N TYR A 85 -9.41 10.54 6.75
CA TYR A 85 -9.51 11.96 6.43
C TYR A 85 -10.18 12.74 7.58
N SER A 86 -9.84 14.03 7.68
CA SER A 86 -10.38 14.90 8.73
C SER A 86 -11.91 14.90 8.73
N GLY A 87 -12.51 14.73 9.92
CA GLY A 87 -13.96 14.74 10.11
C GLY A 87 -14.71 13.46 9.72
N ILE A 88 -14.05 12.47 9.11
CA ILE A 88 -14.71 11.20 8.70
C ILE A 88 -15.30 10.46 9.91
N LYS A 89 -14.51 10.29 10.98
CA LYS A 89 -14.96 9.56 12.18
C LYS A 89 -16.20 10.23 12.80
N ASP A 90 -16.17 11.55 12.95
CA ASP A 90 -17.30 12.32 13.50
C ASP A 90 -18.54 12.26 12.59
N GLY A 91 -18.33 12.28 11.27
CA GLY A 91 -19.39 12.19 10.28
C GLY A 91 -20.11 10.85 10.30
N LEU A 92 -19.37 9.74 10.45
CA LEU A 92 -19.94 8.38 10.50
C LEU A 92 -20.75 8.12 11.78
N VAL A 93 -20.36 8.70 12.92
CA VAL A 93 -21.09 8.56 14.19
C VAL A 93 -22.47 9.23 14.16
N ARG A 94 -22.68 10.20 13.26
CA ARG A 94 -23.91 10.98 13.16
C ARG A 94 -24.90 10.47 12.09
N GLN A 95 -24.58 9.38 11.39
CA GLN A 95 -25.45 8.75 10.38
C GLN A 95 -26.51 7.86 11.02
#